data_AF-A0A2N2UZS6-F1
#
_entry.id   AF-A0A2N2UZS6-F1
#
_cell.length_a   1.000
_cell.length_b   1.000
_cell.length_c   1.000
_cell.angle_alpha   90.00
_cell.angle_beta   90.00
_cell.angle_gamma   90.00
#
_symmetry.space_group_name_H-M   'P 1'
#
loop_
_entity.id
_entity.type
_entity.pdbx_description
1 polymer ?
#
loop_
_entity_poly.entity_id
_entity_poly.type
_entity_poly.pdbx_seq_one_letter_code
_entity_poly.pdbx_strand_id
1 'polypeptide(L)' 'LHDATLREIAARRPATLAELGEISGLGTKKLEAYGENVLKVVAEG' A
#
# COMPACT_ATOMS: atom_id res chain seq x y z
N LEU A 1 4.21 1.00 -16.47
CA LEU A 1 4.30 -0.34 -15.82
C LEU A 1 4.73 -0.24 -14.34
N HIS A 2 4.43 0.86 -13.63
CA HIS A 2 4.71 0.96 -12.18
C HIS A 2 3.44 1.21 -11.34
N ASP A 3 2.28 1.35 -11.99
CA ASP A 3 1.02 1.72 -11.36
C ASP A 3 0.17 0.53 -10.91
N ALA A 4 0.62 -0.71 -11.16
CA ALA A 4 -0.14 -1.91 -10.82
C ALA A 4 -0.34 -2.01 -9.30
N THR A 5 0.72 -1.81 -8.52
CA THR A 5 0.66 -1.79 -7.05
C THR A 5 -0.21 -0.65 -6.53
N LEU A 6 -0.09 0.57 -7.08
CA LEU A 6 -0.90 1.72 -6.67
C LEU A 6 -2.38 1.54 -6.99
N ARG A 7 -2.72 0.98 -8.16
CA ARG A 7 -4.11 0.62 -8.50
C ARG A 7 -4.67 -0.44 -7.55
N GLU A 8 -3.88 -1.45 -7.20
CA GLU A 8 -4.31 -2.46 -6.23
C GLU A 8 -4.56 -1.85 -4.85
N ILE A 9 -3.66 -0.98 -4.38
CA ILE A 9 -3.83 -0.26 -3.11
C ILE A 9 -5.12 0.55 -3.13
N ALA A 10 -5.37 1.31 -4.20
CA ALA A 10 -6.58 2.11 -4.35
C ALA A 10 -7.86 1.26 -4.45
N ALA A 11 -7.78 0.07 -5.06
CA ALA A 11 -8.92 -0.84 -5.19
C ALA A 11 -9.23 -1.58 -3.87
N ARG A 12 -8.21 -2.05 -3.15
CA ARG A 12 -8.38 -2.77 -1.88
C ARG A 12 -8.64 -1.85 -0.69
N ARG A 13 -8.12 -0.61 -0.75
CA ARG A 13 -8.10 0.34 0.37
C ARG A 13 -7.73 -0.31 1.71
N PRO A 14 -6.51 -0.87 1.83
CA PRO A 14 -6.06 -1.52 3.05
C PRO A 14 -6.07 -0.54 4.22
N ALA A 15 -6.50 -1.01 5.39
CA ALA A 15 -6.54 -0.22 6.62
C ALA A 15 -5.34 -0.51 7.55
N THR A 16 -4.59 -1.57 7.25
CA THR A 16 -3.47 -2.03 8.07
C THR A 16 -2.22 -2.35 7.26
N LEU A 17 -1.05 -2.32 7.91
CA LEU A 17 0.24 -2.66 7.29
C LEU A 17 0.28 -4.11 6.81
N ALA A 18 -0.44 -5.01 7.50
CA ALA A 18 -0.55 -6.41 7.10
C ALA A 18 -1.26 -6.54 5.74
N GLU A 19 -2.41 -5.88 5.58
CA GLU A 19 -3.15 -5.86 4.31
C GLU A 19 -2.35 -5.17 3.19
N LEU A 20 -1.61 -4.11 3.52
CA LEU A 20 -0.73 -3.44 2.58
C LEU A 20 0.43 -4.35 2.13
N GLY A 21 0.92 -5.21 3.03
CA GLY A 21 1.95 -6.21 2.76
C GLY A 21 1.49 -7.40 1.92
N GLU A 22 0.19 -7.64 1.82
CA GLU A 22 -0.37 -8.64 0.90
C GLU A 22 -0.35 -8.17 -0.57
N ILE A 23 -0.13 -6.87 -0.81
CA ILE A 23 -0.11 -6.31 -2.16
C ILE A 23 1.24 -6.59 -2.82
N SER A 24 1.18 -7.31 -3.94
CA SER A 24 2.36 -7.71 -4.67
C SER A 24 3.06 -6.51 -5.30
N GLY A 25 4.38 -6.41 -5.10
CA GLY A 25 5.20 -5.29 -5.55
C GLY A 25 5.59 -4.28 -4.45
N LEU A 26 5.01 -4.40 -3.25
CA LEU A 26 5.43 -3.66 -2.06
C LEU A 26 6.37 -4.53 -1.21
N GLY A 27 7.66 -4.57 -1.57
CA GLY A 27 8.65 -5.32 -0.79
C GLY A 27 8.82 -4.79 0.64
N THR A 28 9.32 -5.63 1.56
CA THR A 28 9.43 -5.35 3.01
C THR A 28 10.05 -3.98 3.32
N LYS A 29 11.15 -3.61 2.64
CA LYS A 29 11.77 -2.28 2.78
C LYS A 29 10.84 -1.11 2.47
N LYS A 30 9.99 -1.23 1.45
CA LYS A 30 9.04 -0.17 1.08
C LYS A 30 7.87 -0.13 2.05
N LEU A 31 7.41 -1.30 2.50
CA LEU A 31 6.38 -1.40 3.54
C LEU A 31 6.84 -0.71 4.83
N GLU A 32 8.06 -0.99 5.29
CA GLU A 32 8.61 -0.38 6.50
C GLU A 32 8.86 1.13 6.33
N ALA A 33 9.36 1.56 5.16
CA ALA A 33 9.68 2.97 4.93
C ALA A 33 8.46 3.85 4.63
N TYR A 34 7.45 3.32 3.95
CA TYR A 34 6.34 4.11 3.41
C TYR A 34 4.96 3.60 3.81
N GLY A 35 4.83 2.43 4.45
CA GLY A 35 3.54 1.78 4.69
C GLY A 35 2.56 2.65 5.48
N GLU A 36 3.03 3.32 6.53
CA GLU A 36 2.19 4.23 7.31
C GLU A 36 1.73 5.45 6.49
N ASN A 37 2.60 6.01 5.66
CA ASN A 37 2.26 7.13 4.78
C ASN A 37 1.25 6.71 3.71
N VAL A 38 1.40 5.50 3.15
CA VAL A 38 0.44 4.96 2.18
C VAL A 38 -0.92 4.74 2.83
N LEU A 39 -0.97 4.16 4.03
CA LEU A 39 -2.22 3.98 4.78
C LEU A 39 -2.92 5.32 5.05
N LYS A 40 -2.17 6.37 5.40
CA LYS A 40 -2.73 7.72 5.55
C LYS A 40 -3.38 8.22 4.27
N VAL A 41 -2.65 8.18 3.14
CA VAL A 41 -3.16 8.64 1.85
C VAL A 41 -4.40 7.85 1.43
N VAL A 42 -4.42 6.54 1.69
CA VAL A 42 -5.59 5.68 1.42
C VAL A 42 -6.78 6.02 2.31
N ALA A 43 -6.54 6.37 3.57
CA ALA A 43 -7.59 6.78 4.51
C ALA A 43 -8.13 8.20 4.24
N GLU A 44 -7.32 9.08 3.65
CA GLU A 44 -7.70 10.45 3.26
C GLU A 44 -8.44 10.51 1.91
N GLY A 45 -8.44 9.40 1.13
CA GLY A 45 -8.98 9.31 -0.24
C GLY A 45 -10.36 8.67 -0.41
#